data_AF-A0A7Y6EX11-F1
#
_entry.id   AF-A0A7Y6EX11-F1
#
_cell.length_a   1.000
_cell.length_b   1.000
_cell.length_c   1.000
_cell.angle_alpha   90.00
_cell.angle_beta   90.00
_cell.angle_gamma   90.00
#
_symmetry.space_group_name_H-M   'P 1'
#
loop_
_entity.id
_entity.type
_entity.pdbx_description
1 polymer ?
#
loop_
_entity_poly.entity_id
_entity_poly.type
_entity_poly.pdbx_seq_one_letter_code
_entity_poly.pdbx_strand_id
1 'polypeptide(L)'
;MKKNINKSALLVSMLCILLLISACGAKNNNESVQEHAYPQSKEPIEEAGNSSVPNSDAKQGKEDPANTADGNEGKLSAQSDSSANADEPITISIDQSDKPKENNKSFDFSVNQVPEGYTLSELRWTSNQITIVNTPAEAIQHGGDGKEGFYISGNGQFSGFKYTDEMKGERGKITLVYENEAGQEIMAEKEVELKK
;
A
#
# COMPACT_ATOMS: atom_id res chain seq x y z
N MET A 1 9.60 -14.46 72.84
CA MET A 1 10.20 -15.27 71.75
C MET A 1 9.07 -15.79 70.86
N LYS A 2 8.87 -15.18 69.69
CA LYS A 2 8.06 -15.66 68.55
C LYS A 2 8.53 -14.83 67.35
N LYS A 3 9.20 -15.47 66.39
CA LYS A 3 9.74 -14.81 65.19
C LYS A 3 8.70 -14.97 64.08
N ASN A 4 8.02 -13.89 63.72
CA ASN A 4 7.10 -13.87 62.59
C ASN A 4 7.91 -13.58 61.31
N ILE A 5 7.91 -14.53 60.39
CA ILE A 5 8.55 -14.41 59.08
C ILE A 5 7.61 -13.64 58.16
N ASN A 6 8.08 -12.50 57.65
CA ASN A 6 7.34 -11.61 56.77
C ASN A 6 7.21 -12.24 55.38
N LYS A 7 6.00 -12.67 55.00
CA LYS A 7 5.67 -13.30 53.70
C LYS A 7 5.92 -12.40 52.47
N SER A 8 6.18 -11.10 52.68
CA SER A 8 6.44 -10.14 51.59
C SER A 8 7.78 -10.36 50.88
N ALA A 9 8.76 -11.03 51.51
CA ALA A 9 10.08 -11.22 50.92
C ALA A 9 10.15 -12.36 49.89
N LEU A 10 9.14 -13.25 49.84
CA LEU A 10 9.17 -14.43 48.97
C LEU A 10 8.61 -14.17 47.55
N LEU A 11 7.83 -13.12 47.33
CA LEU A 11 7.23 -12.84 46.02
C LEU A 11 8.12 -12.01 45.08
N VAL A 12 9.11 -11.29 45.61
CA VAL A 12 10.00 -10.44 44.80
C VAL A 12 11.11 -11.25 44.10
N SER A 13 11.44 -12.44 44.62
CA SER A 13 12.53 -13.27 44.07
C SER A 13 12.14 -14.07 42.81
N MET A 14 10.87 -14.12 42.43
CA MET A 14 10.41 -14.94 41.30
C MET A 14 10.29 -14.15 39.98
N LEU A 15 10.35 -12.82 40.01
CA LEU A 15 10.22 -11.98 38.82
C LEU A 15 11.56 -11.70 38.10
N CYS A 16 12.70 -11.86 38.78
CA CYS A 16 14.02 -11.50 38.24
C CYS A 16 14.71 -12.58 37.38
N ILE A 17 14.13 -13.77 37.22
CA ILE A 17 14.76 -14.88 36.46
C ILE A 17 14.28 -14.94 34.99
N LEU A 18 13.27 -14.15 34.59
CA LEU A 18 12.77 -14.13 33.21
C LEU A 18 13.49 -13.15 32.27
N LEU A 19 14.57 -12.49 32.71
CA LEU A 19 15.22 -11.41 31.95
C LEU A 19 16.50 -11.79 31.19
N LEU A 20 16.87 -13.07 31.03
CA LEU A 20 18.19 -13.43 30.46
C LEU A 20 18.20 -14.49 29.34
N ILE A 21 17.22 -14.45 28.42
CA ILE A 21 17.35 -15.10 27.10
C ILE A 21 16.66 -14.17 26.08
N SER A 22 17.34 -13.24 25.43
CA SER A 22 18.06 -13.54 24.19
C SER A 22 19.05 -12.42 23.87
N ALA A 23 20.31 -12.63 24.21
CA ALA A 23 21.44 -11.90 23.64
C ALA A 23 22.34 -12.91 22.90
N CYS A 24 21.90 -13.29 21.70
CA CYS A 24 22.72 -13.72 20.56
C CYS A 24 21.94 -13.14 19.36
N GLY A 25 22.45 -12.21 18.56
CA GLY A 25 23.78 -12.17 17.99
C GLY A 25 23.68 -12.65 16.53
N ALA A 26 23.08 -11.84 15.67
CA ALA A 26 23.24 -11.95 14.22
C ALA A 26 23.42 -10.52 13.68
N LYS A 27 24.63 -10.28 13.15
CA LYS A 27 25.00 -9.06 12.46
C LYS A 27 24.79 -9.35 10.98
N ASN A 28 23.72 -8.80 10.40
CA ASN A 28 23.49 -8.85 8.96
C ASN A 28 22.39 -7.86 8.58
N ASN A 29 22.85 -6.81 7.90
CA ASN A 29 22.25 -6.19 6.72
C ASN A 29 20.89 -5.53 6.96
N ASN A 30 20.94 -4.21 7.09
CA ASN A 30 20.02 -3.25 6.49
C ASN A 30 19.53 -3.69 5.11
N GLU A 31 18.60 -4.62 5.09
CA GLU A 31 17.77 -5.00 3.95
C GLU A 31 16.39 -4.43 4.29
N SER A 32 16.01 -3.40 3.54
CA SER A 32 14.67 -2.81 3.57
C SER A 32 13.66 -3.94 3.55
N VAL A 33 12.82 -4.00 4.60
CA VAL A 33 11.70 -4.92 4.67
C VAL A 33 10.90 -4.75 3.39
N GLN A 34 10.94 -5.76 2.53
CA GLN A 34 10.04 -5.94 1.41
C GLN A 34 8.67 -6.23 2.04
N GLU A 35 7.95 -5.16 2.34
CA GLU A 35 6.59 -5.13 2.87
C GLU A 35 5.64 -5.66 1.78
N HIS A 36 5.02 -6.82 2.04
CA HIS A 36 3.96 -7.51 1.28
C HIS A 36 3.89 -7.31 -0.26
N ALA A 37 5.03 -7.18 -0.94
CA ALA A 37 5.09 -7.25 -2.39
C ALA A 37 4.81 -8.69 -2.82
N TYR A 38 3.66 -8.94 -3.44
CA TYR A 38 3.42 -10.22 -4.13
C TYR A 38 4.51 -10.42 -5.20
N PRO A 39 4.96 -11.67 -5.46
CA PRO A 39 6.08 -11.92 -6.36
C PRO A 39 5.83 -11.38 -7.76
N GLN A 40 6.90 -10.85 -8.37
CA GLN A 40 7.02 -10.44 -9.76
C GLN A 40 6.37 -11.48 -10.71
N SER A 41 5.18 -11.17 -11.21
CA SER A 41 4.60 -11.86 -12.37
C SER A 41 5.19 -11.22 -13.63
N LYS A 42 5.66 -12.05 -14.59
CA LYS A 42 6.03 -11.59 -15.93
C LYS A 42 4.83 -11.47 -16.87
N GLU A 43 3.67 -11.94 -16.43
CA GLU A 43 2.42 -11.86 -17.18
C GLU A 43 1.64 -10.63 -16.71
N PRO A 44 1.05 -9.84 -17.63
CA PRO A 44 0.23 -8.69 -17.27
C PRO A 44 -0.83 -9.09 -16.25
N ILE A 45 -0.87 -8.39 -15.12
CA ILE A 45 -1.91 -8.63 -14.12
C ILE A 45 -3.18 -8.03 -14.72
N GLU A 46 -4.21 -8.85 -15.00
CA GLU A 46 -5.47 -8.35 -15.59
C GLU A 46 -6.06 -7.17 -14.79
N GLU A 47 -5.81 -7.15 -13.48
CA GLU A 47 -6.20 -6.10 -12.57
C GLU A 47 -5.43 -4.78 -12.75
N ALA A 48 -4.22 -4.78 -13.32
CA ALA A 48 -3.44 -3.56 -13.56
C ALA A 48 -4.06 -2.66 -14.64
N GLY A 49 -4.93 -3.22 -15.49
CA GLY A 49 -5.59 -2.54 -16.61
C GLY A 49 -4.85 -2.72 -17.94
N ASN A 50 -5.58 -2.62 -19.05
CA ASN A 50 -5.07 -2.90 -20.40
C ASN A 50 -3.97 -1.94 -20.88
N SER A 51 -3.73 -0.85 -20.15
CA SER A 51 -2.75 0.20 -20.50
C SER A 51 -1.49 0.17 -19.64
N SER A 52 -1.33 -0.82 -18.74
CA SER A 52 -0.12 -0.94 -17.93
C SER A 52 1.08 -1.23 -18.83
N VAL A 53 2.05 -0.32 -18.85
CA VAL A 53 3.31 -0.48 -19.59
C VAL A 53 4.42 -0.71 -18.57
N PRO A 54 5.17 -1.82 -18.64
CA PRO A 54 6.38 -2.01 -17.84
C PRO A 54 7.37 -0.87 -18.11
N ASN A 55 8.05 -0.37 -17.08
CA ASN A 55 9.12 0.60 -17.29
C ASN A 55 10.24 -0.06 -18.13
N SER A 56 10.52 0.47 -19.32
CA SER A 56 11.57 -0.02 -20.22
C SER A 56 12.99 0.10 -19.63
N ASP A 57 13.16 0.85 -18.54
CA ASP A 57 14.43 1.00 -17.82
C ASP A 57 14.63 -0.05 -16.69
N ALA A 58 13.62 -0.88 -16.41
CA ALA A 58 13.79 -2.07 -15.57
C ALA A 58 14.57 -3.13 -16.35
N LYS A 59 15.89 -3.24 -16.11
CA LYS A 59 16.87 -4.17 -16.73
C LYS A 59 16.23 -5.31 -17.55
N GLN A 60 16.07 -5.05 -18.85
CA GLN A 60 15.75 -6.05 -19.86
C GLN A 60 16.92 -7.02 -20.05
N GLY A 61 16.70 -8.29 -19.72
CA GLY A 61 17.35 -9.38 -20.45
C GLY A 61 16.71 -9.47 -21.84
N LYS A 62 17.54 -9.49 -22.89
CA LYS A 62 17.21 -9.62 -24.32
C LYS A 62 16.11 -10.70 -24.57
N GLU A 63 15.21 -10.66 -25.56
CA GLU A 63 15.34 -10.42 -27.01
C GLU A 63 13.95 -10.06 -27.63
N ASP A 64 13.99 -9.34 -28.77
CA ASP A 64 12.91 -9.14 -29.76
C ASP A 64 12.60 -10.44 -30.54
N PRO A 65 11.44 -10.63 -31.25
CA PRO A 65 10.86 -9.63 -32.16
C PRO A 65 9.31 -9.52 -32.30
N ALA A 66 8.88 -8.28 -32.58
CA ALA A 66 7.87 -7.80 -33.57
C ALA A 66 6.59 -8.62 -33.90
N ASN A 67 5.40 -8.02 -33.68
CA ASN A 67 4.49 -7.57 -34.78
C ASN A 67 3.26 -6.74 -34.29
N THR A 68 3.19 -5.50 -34.81
CA THR A 68 2.07 -4.72 -35.38
C THR A 68 0.62 -4.79 -34.83
N ALA A 69 0.20 -3.64 -34.25
CA ALA A 69 -1.06 -2.88 -34.35
C ALA A 69 -2.40 -3.54 -34.76
N ASP A 70 -3.48 -3.22 -34.03
CA ASP A 70 -4.56 -2.33 -34.51
C ASP A 70 -5.47 -1.91 -33.35
N GLY A 71 -6.02 -0.70 -33.44
CA GLY A 71 -6.83 -0.07 -32.40
C GLY A 71 -8.27 -0.58 -32.34
N ASN A 72 -8.86 -0.55 -31.15
CA ASN A 72 -10.29 -0.33 -31.00
C ASN A 72 -10.58 0.25 -29.61
N GLU A 73 -11.18 1.44 -29.60
CA GLU A 73 -11.67 2.14 -28.42
C GLU A 73 -12.82 1.33 -27.79
N GLY A 74 -12.47 0.42 -26.87
CA GLY A 74 -13.42 -0.44 -26.18
C GLY A 74 -13.82 0.13 -24.82
N LYS A 75 -14.85 0.98 -24.79
CA LYS A 75 -15.65 1.27 -23.60
C LYS A 75 -16.16 -0.05 -23.01
N LEU A 76 -15.68 -0.47 -21.85
CA LEU A 76 -16.30 -1.53 -21.05
C LEU A 76 -16.33 -1.15 -19.57
N SER A 77 -17.52 -0.73 -19.16
CA SER A 77 -17.97 -0.73 -17.77
C SER A 77 -18.15 -2.18 -17.33
N ALA A 78 -17.44 -2.60 -16.28
CA ALA A 78 -17.78 -3.80 -15.53
C ALA A 78 -18.44 -3.35 -14.22
N GLN A 79 -19.77 -3.37 -14.25
CA GLN A 79 -20.67 -3.24 -13.12
C GLN A 79 -20.67 -4.57 -12.36
N SER A 80 -20.33 -4.55 -11.08
CA SER A 80 -20.72 -5.62 -10.14
C SER A 80 -21.94 -5.14 -9.37
N ASP A 81 -23.07 -5.81 -9.62
CA ASP A 81 -24.31 -5.61 -8.90
C ASP A 81 -24.15 -6.03 -7.43
N SER A 82 -24.23 -5.06 -6.52
CA SER A 82 -24.75 -5.25 -5.17
C SER A 82 -25.40 -3.97 -4.68
N SER A 83 -26.69 -4.08 -4.41
CA SER A 83 -27.58 -3.00 -4.04
C SER A 83 -27.23 -2.40 -2.69
N ALA A 84 -26.66 -1.20 -2.71
CA ALA A 84 -26.81 -0.18 -1.68
C ALA A 84 -26.85 1.17 -2.42
N ASN A 85 -27.84 2.01 -2.13
CA ASN A 85 -28.02 3.31 -2.78
C ASN A 85 -26.76 4.18 -2.57
N ALA A 86 -25.90 4.23 -3.59
CA ALA A 86 -24.80 5.17 -3.72
C ALA A 86 -25.02 5.90 -5.05
N ASP A 87 -25.87 6.93 -5.04
CA ASP A 87 -26.21 7.67 -6.26
C ASP A 87 -25.00 8.43 -6.85
N GLU A 88 -23.85 8.47 -6.17
CA GLU A 88 -22.60 9.00 -6.71
C GLU A 88 -21.41 8.04 -6.49
N PRO A 89 -20.61 7.76 -7.54
CA PRO A 89 -19.45 6.89 -7.44
C PRO A 89 -18.31 7.56 -6.64
N ILE A 90 -17.63 6.77 -5.80
CA ILE A 90 -16.40 7.21 -5.11
C ILE A 90 -15.37 7.59 -6.18
N THR A 91 -14.96 8.86 -6.19
CA THR A 91 -13.98 9.37 -7.16
C THR A 91 -12.65 9.69 -6.47
N ILE A 92 -11.56 9.21 -7.06
CA ILE A 92 -10.19 9.50 -6.64
C ILE A 92 -9.61 10.58 -7.56
N SER A 93 -9.11 11.66 -6.96
CA SER A 93 -8.35 12.72 -7.64
C SER A 93 -6.87 12.57 -7.34
N ILE A 94 -6.01 12.67 -8.36
CA ILE A 94 -4.57 12.52 -8.23
C ILE A 94 -3.89 13.87 -8.44
N ASP A 95 -3.01 14.25 -7.52
CA ASP A 95 -2.14 15.42 -7.63
C ASP A 95 -0.68 14.97 -7.78
N GLN A 96 -0.16 15.16 -8.99
CA GLN A 96 1.25 14.97 -9.33
C GLN A 96 1.95 16.30 -9.58
N SER A 97 1.51 17.42 -9.01
CA SER A 97 2.20 18.71 -9.15
C SER A 97 3.67 18.60 -8.78
N ASP A 98 4.53 19.43 -9.38
CA ASP A 98 5.97 19.37 -9.13
C ASP A 98 6.27 19.64 -7.65
N LYS A 99 6.95 18.68 -7.02
CA LYS A 99 7.39 18.74 -5.62
C LYS A 99 8.89 19.08 -5.54
N PRO A 100 9.38 19.59 -4.40
CA PRO A 100 10.81 19.71 -4.14
C PRO A 100 11.53 18.38 -4.41
N LYS A 101 12.82 18.44 -4.76
CA LYS A 101 13.60 17.24 -5.14
C LYS A 101 13.58 16.14 -4.08
N GLU A 102 13.46 16.49 -2.80
CA GLU A 102 13.37 15.50 -1.72
C GLU A 102 12.07 14.69 -1.72
N ASN A 103 11.01 15.18 -2.38
CA ASN A 103 9.66 14.62 -2.37
C ASN A 103 9.11 14.30 -3.77
N ASN A 104 9.95 14.34 -4.80
CA ASN A 104 9.54 14.14 -6.19
C ASN A 104 9.14 12.69 -6.53
N LYS A 105 9.42 11.73 -5.65
CA LYS A 105 9.02 10.32 -5.77
C LYS A 105 7.70 10.03 -5.05
N SER A 106 6.74 10.94 -5.17
CA SER A 106 5.43 10.79 -4.56
C SER A 106 4.34 11.52 -5.33
N PHE A 107 3.10 11.08 -5.18
CA PHE A 107 1.92 11.83 -5.56
C PHE A 107 0.93 11.86 -4.40
N ASP A 108 0.10 12.90 -4.34
CA ASP A 108 -1.01 12.97 -3.40
C ASP A 108 -2.30 12.51 -4.08
N PHE A 109 -3.24 12.01 -3.31
CA PHE A 109 -4.59 11.76 -3.79
C PHE A 109 -5.63 12.23 -2.76
N SER A 110 -6.82 12.54 -3.27
CA SER A 110 -7.99 12.83 -2.45
C SER A 110 -9.19 12.01 -2.91
N VAL A 111 -10.07 11.71 -1.97
CA VAL A 111 -11.33 11.01 -2.21
C VAL A 111 -12.46 11.97 -1.91
N ASN A 112 -13.35 12.17 -2.88
CA ASN A 112 -14.38 13.23 -2.77
C ASN A 112 -15.52 12.83 -1.84
N GLN A 113 -16.04 11.60 -1.98
CA GLN A 113 -17.19 11.13 -1.23
C GLN A 113 -17.05 9.64 -0.97
N VAL A 114 -17.17 9.24 0.30
CA VAL A 114 -17.26 7.86 0.75
C VAL A 114 -18.68 7.66 1.29
N PRO A 115 -19.41 6.61 0.86
CA PRO A 115 -20.74 6.31 1.37
C PRO A 115 -20.76 6.17 2.90
N GLU A 116 -21.86 6.61 3.53
CA GLU A 116 -22.04 6.49 4.97
C GLU A 116 -22.00 5.02 5.41
N GLY A 117 -21.36 4.75 6.54
CA GLY A 117 -21.22 3.40 7.10
C GLY A 117 -20.10 2.57 6.49
N TYR A 118 -19.35 3.11 5.52
CA TYR A 118 -18.16 2.47 4.97
C TYR A 118 -16.88 3.09 5.54
N THR A 119 -15.90 2.23 5.81
CA THR A 119 -14.59 2.63 6.33
C THR A 119 -13.50 2.06 5.44
N LEU A 120 -12.41 2.82 5.24
CA LEU A 120 -11.29 2.36 4.43
C LEU A 120 -10.66 1.13 5.12
N SER A 121 -10.53 0.02 4.39
CA SER A 121 -9.98 -1.24 4.89
C SER A 121 -8.64 -1.60 4.23
N GLU A 122 -8.42 -1.20 2.97
CA GLU A 122 -7.19 -1.50 2.22
C GLU A 122 -6.83 -0.38 1.24
N LEU A 123 -5.52 -0.14 1.07
CA LEU A 123 -4.95 0.64 -0.02
C LEU A 123 -4.03 -0.25 -0.85
N ARG A 124 -4.26 -0.29 -2.16
CA ARG A 124 -3.50 -1.14 -3.08
C ARG A 124 -3.00 -0.36 -4.30
N TRP A 125 -1.74 -0.60 -4.65
CA TRP A 125 -1.14 -0.21 -5.91
C TRP A 125 -0.87 -1.49 -6.70
N THR A 126 -1.36 -1.55 -7.94
CA THR A 126 -1.11 -2.68 -8.84
C THR A 126 -0.54 -2.16 -10.15
N SER A 127 0.68 -2.59 -10.48
CA SER A 127 1.28 -2.44 -11.82
C SER A 127 1.59 -3.81 -12.41
N ASN A 128 2.06 -3.87 -13.66
CA ASN A 128 2.53 -5.13 -14.25
C ASN A 128 3.78 -5.72 -13.58
N GLN A 129 4.44 -4.97 -12.70
CA GLN A 129 5.70 -5.40 -12.07
C GLN A 129 5.52 -5.71 -10.59
N ILE A 130 4.68 -4.93 -9.89
CA ILE A 130 4.56 -5.00 -8.45
C ILE A 130 3.12 -4.73 -8.00
N THR A 131 2.73 -5.43 -6.95
CA THR A 131 1.56 -5.10 -6.14
C THR A 131 2.03 -4.69 -4.76
N ILE A 132 1.61 -3.51 -4.29
CA ILE A 132 1.85 -3.01 -2.94
C ILE A 132 0.50 -2.87 -2.25
N VAL A 133 0.37 -3.47 -1.07
CA VAL A 133 -0.85 -3.44 -0.26
C VAL A 133 -0.49 -2.89 1.12
N ASN A 134 -1.23 -1.88 1.57
CA ASN A 134 -1.13 -1.34 2.92
C ASN A 134 -2.51 -1.32 3.58
N THR A 135 -2.53 -1.65 4.86
CA THR A 135 -3.65 -1.31 5.74
C THR A 135 -3.68 0.20 5.99
N PRO A 136 -4.83 0.77 6.40
CA PRO A 136 -4.91 2.16 6.85
C PRO A 136 -3.93 2.47 7.99
N ALA A 137 -3.70 1.51 8.90
CA ALA A 137 -2.78 1.69 10.02
C ALA A 137 -1.32 1.82 9.57
N GLU A 138 -0.89 0.99 8.61
CA GLU A 138 0.44 1.10 8.00
C GLU A 138 0.59 2.43 7.25
N ALA A 139 -0.40 2.83 6.46
CA ALA A 139 -0.36 4.10 5.75
C ALA A 139 -0.28 5.30 6.73
N ILE A 140 -0.99 5.26 7.86
CA ILE A 140 -0.86 6.28 8.90
C ILE A 140 0.55 6.31 9.48
N GLN A 141 1.15 5.14 9.73
CA GLN A 141 2.53 5.06 10.20
C GLN A 141 3.51 5.65 9.19
N HIS A 142 3.32 5.35 7.89
CA HIS A 142 4.14 5.85 6.79
C HIS A 142 4.06 7.37 6.64
N GLY A 143 2.92 7.97 6.99
CA GLY A 143 2.78 9.42 7.08
C GLY A 143 3.72 10.07 8.11
N GLY A 144 4.13 9.33 9.15
CA GLY A 144 5.04 9.82 10.18
C GLY A 144 6.51 9.46 9.95
N ASP A 145 6.80 8.28 9.39
CA ASP A 145 8.18 7.79 9.21
C ASP A 145 8.73 7.98 7.79
N GLY A 146 7.85 8.27 6.81
CA GLY A 146 8.22 8.62 5.44
C GLY A 146 8.58 7.42 4.55
N LYS A 147 8.25 6.19 4.95
CA LYS A 147 8.47 4.97 4.14
C LYS A 147 7.73 5.00 2.80
N GLU A 148 8.20 4.15 1.88
CA GLU A 148 7.51 3.89 0.62
C GLU A 148 6.15 3.21 0.81
N GLY A 149 5.33 3.22 -0.23
CA GLY A 149 3.95 2.75 -0.21
C GLY A 149 2.94 3.88 0.06
N PHE A 150 1.74 3.49 0.45
CA PHE A 150 0.71 4.46 0.80
C PHE A 150 1.05 5.19 2.10
N TYR A 151 0.68 6.46 2.17
CA TYR A 151 0.74 7.24 3.41
C TYR A 151 -0.55 8.01 3.67
N ILE A 152 -0.86 8.20 4.95
CA ILE A 152 -1.93 9.05 5.47
C ILE A 152 -1.33 9.90 6.60
N SER A 153 -1.47 11.22 6.55
CA SER A 153 -0.93 12.12 7.58
C SER A 153 -1.86 13.30 7.86
N GLY A 154 -1.53 14.10 8.89
CA GLY A 154 -2.33 15.26 9.26
C GLY A 154 -3.77 14.91 9.66
N ASN A 155 -3.97 13.80 10.38
CA ASN A 155 -5.31 13.26 10.73
C ASN A 155 -6.18 12.93 9.50
N GLY A 156 -5.57 12.46 8.41
CA GLY A 156 -6.27 12.15 7.16
C GLY A 156 -6.34 13.32 6.19
N GLN A 157 -5.78 14.49 6.53
CA GLN A 157 -5.72 15.65 5.64
C GLN A 157 -4.89 15.38 4.38
N PHE A 158 -3.81 14.60 4.49
CA PHE A 158 -2.92 14.29 3.38
C PHE A 158 -2.88 12.78 3.18
N SER A 159 -3.16 12.35 1.96
CA SER A 159 -3.00 10.95 1.55
C SER A 159 -2.22 10.89 0.25
N GLY A 160 -1.39 9.89 0.10
CA GLY A 160 -0.58 9.77 -1.09
C GLY A 160 0.13 8.43 -1.19
N PHE A 161 1.01 8.35 -2.17
CA PHE A 161 1.82 7.18 -2.45
C PHE A 161 3.26 7.61 -2.71
N LYS A 162 4.20 6.99 -2.00
CA LYS A 162 5.65 7.16 -2.17
C LYS A 162 6.20 5.94 -2.89
N TYR A 163 7.00 6.16 -3.92
CA TYR A 163 7.53 5.09 -4.76
C TYR A 163 9.06 5.14 -4.83
N THR A 164 9.65 4.00 -5.18
CA THR A 164 11.11 3.89 -5.34
C THR A 164 11.55 4.42 -6.71
N ASP A 165 12.87 4.53 -6.92
CA ASP A 165 13.38 4.99 -8.22
C ASP A 165 13.12 3.98 -9.34
N GLU A 166 13.02 2.69 -9.01
CA GLU A 166 12.74 1.61 -9.96
C GLU A 166 11.33 1.71 -10.57
N MET A 167 10.38 2.28 -9.82
CA MET A 167 8.98 2.40 -10.22
C MET A 167 8.68 3.62 -11.10
N LYS A 168 9.67 4.51 -11.30
CA LYS A 168 9.50 5.73 -12.09
C LYS A 168 9.01 5.42 -13.51
N GLY A 169 7.99 6.14 -13.97
CA GLY A 169 7.39 5.90 -15.29
C GLY A 169 6.48 4.69 -15.38
N GLU A 170 6.30 3.91 -14.31
CA GLU A 170 5.33 2.82 -14.32
C GLU A 170 3.90 3.35 -14.45
N ARG A 171 3.10 2.64 -15.25
CA ARG A 171 1.64 2.77 -15.24
C ARG A 171 1.05 1.67 -14.35
N GLY A 172 0.21 2.08 -13.42
CA GLY A 172 -0.52 1.17 -12.54
C GLY A 172 -1.83 1.77 -12.08
N LYS A 173 -2.47 1.08 -11.14
CA LYS A 173 -3.79 1.41 -10.63
C LYS A 173 -3.75 1.51 -9.10
N ILE A 174 -4.34 2.57 -8.57
CA ILE A 174 -4.71 2.65 -7.16
C ILE A 174 -6.07 1.98 -7.02
N THR A 175 -6.21 1.10 -6.03
CA THR A 175 -7.48 0.55 -5.58
C THR A 175 -7.62 0.84 -4.09
N LEU A 176 -8.71 1.50 -3.72
CA LEU A 176 -9.10 1.74 -2.32
C LEU A 176 -10.30 0.87 -2.01
N VAL A 177 -10.17 0.00 -1.02
CA VAL A 177 -11.26 -0.87 -0.56
C VAL A 177 -11.88 -0.28 0.68
N TYR A 178 -13.20 -0.18 0.68
CA TYR A 178 -13.98 0.25 1.83
C TYR A 178 -14.93 -0.87 2.24
N GLU A 179 -15.02 -1.09 3.55
CA GLU A 179 -15.84 -2.14 4.13
C GLU A 179 -16.82 -1.54 5.15
N ASN A 180 -18.05 -2.07 5.19
CA ASN A 180 -19.05 -1.73 6.19
C ASN A 180 -19.12 -2.78 7.32
N GLU A 181 -19.90 -2.52 8.37
CA GLU A 181 -20.04 -3.45 9.51
C GLU A 181 -20.61 -4.84 9.15
N ALA A 182 -21.25 -4.96 7.99
CA ALA A 182 -21.77 -6.24 7.48
C ALA A 182 -20.75 -7.02 6.64
N GLY A 183 -19.53 -6.49 6.47
CA GLY A 183 -18.48 -7.07 5.63
C GLY A 183 -18.70 -6.89 4.13
N GLN A 184 -19.55 -5.95 3.72
CA GLN A 184 -19.72 -5.63 2.31
C GLN A 184 -18.62 -4.65 1.87
N GLU A 185 -17.97 -4.98 0.76
CA GLU A 185 -16.91 -4.16 0.18
C GLU A 185 -17.42 -3.31 -0.98
N ILE A 186 -16.89 -2.08 -1.05
CA ILE A 186 -16.95 -1.24 -2.24
C ILE A 186 -15.55 -0.77 -2.58
N MET A 187 -15.27 -0.62 -3.88
CA MET A 187 -13.94 -0.29 -4.37
C MET A 187 -13.97 1.01 -5.17
N ALA A 188 -12.92 1.81 -5.01
CA ALA A 188 -12.65 2.97 -5.83
C ALA A 188 -11.31 2.77 -6.54
N GLU A 189 -11.26 3.01 -7.84
CA GLU A 189 -10.07 2.75 -8.65
C GLU A 189 -9.63 3.94 -9.48
N LYS A 190 -8.32 4.09 -9.68
CA LYS A 190 -7.75 5.14 -10.51
C LYS A 190 -6.43 4.71 -11.14
N GLU A 191 -6.36 4.74 -12.46
CA GLU A 191 -5.09 4.60 -13.19
C GLU A 191 -4.20 5.83 -12.96
N VAL A 192 -2.91 5.58 -12.78
CA VAL A 192 -1.87 6.60 -12.58
C VAL A 192 -0.61 6.20 -13.34
N GLU A 193 0.01 7.17 -14.02
CA GLU A 193 1.38 7.06 -14.54
C GLU A 193 2.32 7.77 -13.57
N LEU A 194 3.31 7.05 -13.02
CA LEU A 194 4.28 7.62 -12.09
C LEU A 194 5.25 8.54 -12.86
N LYS A 195 5.59 9.69 -12.26
CA LYS A 195 6.59 10.59 -12.85
C LYS A 195 7.96 9.91 -12.94
N LYS A 196 8.75 10.32 -13.94
CA LYS A 196 10.14 9.90 -14.14
C LYS A 196 11.10 10.71 -13.28
#